data_AF-A0A937LK75-F1
#
_entry.id   AF-A0A937LK75-F1
#
_cell.length_a   1.000
_cell.length_b   1.000
_cell.length_c   1.000
_cell.angle_alpha   90.00
_cell.angle_beta   90.00
_cell.angle_gamma   90.00
#
_symmetry.space_group_name_H-M   'P 1'
#
loop_
_entity.id
_entity.type
_entity.pdbx_description
1 polymer ?
#
loop_
_entity_poly.entity_id
_entity_poly.type
_entity_poly.pdbx_seq_one_letter_code
_entity_poly.pdbx_strand_id
1 'polypeptide(L)'
;MQIEVIQIGEAYFSQKIEVPNNCTAKEAIQKYLPKKISQKLSSDFSLGIWGVNLDGRFLPKPESYRLKPDDRLEIYYPLKCDPKKTRKVKALNQASG
;
A
#
# COMPACT_ATOMS: atom_id res chain seq x y z
N MET A 1 5.12 -7.78 -18.50
CA MET A 1 4.95 -8.75 -17.40
C MET A 1 3.69 -8.42 -16.61
N GLN A 2 3.07 -9.44 -16.01
CA GLN A 2 1.91 -9.26 -15.14
C GLN A 2 2.37 -9.13 -13.68
N ILE A 3 1.73 -8.21 -12.95
CA ILE A 3 1.86 -8.06 -11.50
C ILE A 3 0.48 -7.90 -10.88
N GLU A 4 0.39 -8.09 -9.56
CA GLU A 4 -0.83 -7.85 -8.79
C GLU A 4 -0.64 -6.63 -7.88
N VAL A 5 -1.51 -5.63 -8.01
CA VAL A 5 -1.53 -4.48 -7.10
C VAL A 5 -2.67 -4.68 -6.11
N ILE A 6 -2.34 -4.64 -4.82
CA ILE A 6 -3.32 -4.80 -3.74
C ILE A 6 -3.27 -3.64 -2.77
N GLN A 7 -4.44 -3.21 -2.32
CA GLN A 7 -4.55 -2.31 -1.17
C GLN A 7 -4.82 -3.13 0.09
N ILE A 8 -4.00 -2.95 1.10
CA ILE A 8 -4.17 -3.57 2.41
C ILE A 8 -4.96 -2.63 3.32
N GLY A 9 -6.09 -3.10 3.86
CA GLY A 9 -6.94 -2.34 4.78
C GLY A 9 -8.43 -2.51 4.52
N GLU A 10 -9.25 -1.57 5.01
CA GLU A 10 -10.72 -1.66 4.97
C GLU A 10 -11.30 -1.61 3.55
N ALA A 11 -10.73 -0.79 2.66
CA ALA A 11 -11.13 -0.70 1.26
C ALA A 11 -10.29 -1.64 0.37
N TYR A 12 -10.16 -2.89 0.82
CA TYR A 12 -9.39 -3.93 0.13
C TYR A 12 -9.76 -4.00 -1.36
N PHE A 13 -8.73 -3.92 -2.22
CA PHE A 13 -8.86 -4.26 -3.64
C PHE A 13 -7.64 -5.07 -4.07
N SER A 14 -7.85 -5.90 -5.08
CA SER A 14 -6.78 -6.51 -5.87
C SER A 14 -7.04 -6.24 -7.35
N GLN A 15 -6.00 -5.82 -8.06
CA GLN A 15 -6.03 -5.60 -9.50
C GLN A 15 -4.75 -6.14 -10.13
N LYS A 16 -4.91 -7.10 -11.04
CA LYS A 16 -3.82 -7.52 -11.93
C LYS A 16 -3.64 -6.48 -13.03
N ILE A 17 -2.39 -6.09 -13.29
CA ILE A 17 -2.03 -5.14 -14.35
C ILE A 17 -0.86 -5.67 -15.17
N GLU A 18 -0.80 -5.25 -16.43
CA GLU A 18 0.36 -5.49 -17.29
C GLU A 18 1.26 -4.25 -17.28
N VAL A 19 2.55 -4.48 -17.05
CA VAL A 19 3.58 -3.45 -17.03
C VAL A 19 4.76 -3.86 -17.92
N PRO A 20 5.52 -2.90 -18.48
CA PRO A 20 6.74 -3.22 -19.22
C PRO A 20 7.77 -3.93 -18.34
N ASN A 21 8.66 -4.69 -18.98
CA ASN A 21 9.84 -5.22 -18.31
C ASN A 21 10.67 -4.03 -17.79
N ASN A 22 11.24 -4.16 -16.58
CA ASN A 22 11.94 -3.09 -15.86
C ASN A 22 11.08 -1.90 -15.40
N CYS A 23 9.75 -2.02 -15.37
CA CYS A 23 8.89 -1.02 -14.73
C CYS A 23 9.21 -0.91 -13.23
N THR A 24 9.22 0.31 -12.71
CA THR A 24 9.37 0.53 -11.26
C THR A 24 8.04 0.40 -10.51
N ALA A 25 8.11 0.13 -9.21
CA ALA A 25 6.93 0.16 -8.35
C ALA A 25 6.21 1.53 -8.41
N LYS A 26 6.96 2.64 -8.44
CA LYS A 26 6.38 3.99 -8.59
C LYS A 26 5.69 4.17 -9.94
N GLU A 27 6.31 3.76 -11.03
CA GLU A 27 5.73 3.89 -12.37
C GLU A 27 4.49 3.03 -12.55
N ALA A 28 4.47 1.83 -11.99
CA ALA A 28 3.29 0.96 -11.99
C ALA A 28 2.06 1.68 -11.44
N ILE A 29 2.18 2.32 -10.28
CA ILE A 29 1.08 3.07 -9.66
C ILE A 29 0.71 4.32 -10.47
N GLN A 30 1.70 5.06 -10.99
CA GLN A 30 1.45 6.34 -11.64
C GLN A 30 0.93 6.22 -13.08
N LYS A 31 1.40 5.24 -13.84
CA LYS A 31 1.16 5.15 -15.29
C LYS A 31 0.25 3.98 -15.68
N TYR A 32 0.32 2.86 -14.95
CA TYR A 32 -0.29 1.60 -15.37
C TYR A 32 -1.49 1.17 -14.53
N LEU A 33 -1.63 1.71 -13.31
CA LEU A 33 -2.81 1.45 -12.49
C LEU A 33 -4.05 2.11 -13.13
N PRO A 34 -5.18 1.39 -13.28
CA PRO A 34 -6.39 1.94 -13.87
C PRO A 34 -6.85 3.22 -13.17
N LYS A 35 -7.24 4.24 -13.95
CA LYS A 35 -7.66 5.56 -13.42
C LYS A 35 -8.76 5.46 -12.36
N LYS A 36 -9.71 4.53 -12.53
CA LYS A 36 -10.81 4.30 -11.58
C LYS A 36 -10.33 3.89 -10.18
N ILE A 37 -9.15 3.28 -10.10
CA ILE A 37 -8.51 2.87 -8.84
C ILE A 37 -7.56 3.96 -8.36
N SER A 38 -6.70 4.48 -9.24
CA SER A 38 -5.71 5.50 -8.84
C SER A 38 -6.35 6.78 -8.31
N GLN A 39 -7.53 7.17 -8.81
CA GLN A 39 -8.31 8.31 -8.28
C GLN A 39 -8.85 8.12 -6.86
N LYS A 40 -8.94 6.87 -6.38
CA LYS A 40 -9.39 6.55 -5.02
C LYS A 40 -8.24 6.50 -4.02
N LEU A 41 -7.00 6.48 -4.50
CA LEU A 41 -5.83 6.46 -3.64
C LEU A 41 -5.67 7.83 -2.96
N SER A 42 -5.40 7.82 -1.65
CA SER A 42 -4.95 9.02 -0.95
C SER A 42 -3.55 9.41 -1.44
N SER A 43 -3.10 10.62 -1.19
CA SER A 43 -1.71 11.04 -1.44
C SER A 43 -0.71 10.42 -0.45
N ASP A 44 -1.20 10.00 0.71
CA ASP A 44 -0.37 9.50 1.82
C ASP A 44 -0.47 7.97 1.91
N PHE A 45 0.37 7.27 1.14
CA PHE A 45 0.55 5.83 1.21
C PHE A 45 2.01 5.44 1.04
N SER A 46 2.37 4.26 1.57
CA SER A 46 3.64 3.59 1.30
C SER A 46 3.42 2.34 0.46
N LEU A 47 4.50 1.87 -0.16
CA LEU A 47 4.50 0.68 -1.01
C LEU A 47 5.33 -0.44 -0.41
N GLY A 48 4.93 -1.68 -0.65
CA GLY A 48 5.67 -2.88 -0.28
C GLY A 48 5.54 -3.99 -1.31
N ILE A 49 6.38 -5.00 -1.15
CA ILE A 49 6.37 -6.23 -1.94
C ILE A 49 6.40 -7.39 -0.95
N TRP A 50 5.39 -8.27 -1.00
CA TRP A 50 5.30 -9.46 -0.15
C TRP A 50 5.50 -9.19 1.35
N GLY A 51 4.91 -8.11 1.87
CA GLY A 51 5.01 -7.70 3.28
C GLY A 51 6.28 -6.92 3.63
N VAL A 52 7.16 -6.63 2.67
CA VAL A 52 8.40 -5.89 2.89
C VAL A 52 8.27 -4.49 2.28
N ASN A 53 8.49 -3.46 3.11
CA ASN A 53 8.39 -2.07 2.68
C ASN A 53 9.48 -1.69 1.67
N LEU A 54 9.11 -0.88 0.69
CA LEU A 54 10.03 -0.22 -0.24
C LEU A 54 10.56 1.08 0.38
N ASP A 55 11.22 0.98 1.54
CA ASP A 55 11.70 2.13 2.33
C ASP A 55 13.21 2.40 2.17
N GLY A 56 13.92 1.53 1.46
CA GLY A 56 15.37 1.56 1.31
C GLY A 56 16.13 0.81 2.41
N ARG A 57 15.44 0.19 3.37
CA ARG A 57 16.08 -0.56 4.46
C ARG A 57 16.37 -2.01 4.08
N PHE A 58 15.37 -2.68 3.52
CA PHE A 58 15.48 -4.08 3.06
C PHE A 58 15.26 -4.19 1.55
N LEU A 59 14.28 -3.45 1.04
CA LEU A 59 14.06 -3.29 -0.39
C LEU A 59 14.34 -1.85 -0.82
N PRO A 60 14.79 -1.64 -2.06
CA PRO A 60 14.93 -0.30 -2.64
C PRO A 60 13.64 0.52 -2.52
N LYS A 61 13.79 1.85 -2.53
CA LYS A 61 12.65 2.78 -2.62
C LYS A 61 11.82 2.52 -3.88
N PRO A 62 10.55 2.96 -3.95
CA PRO A 62 9.66 2.63 -5.08
C PRO A 62 10.15 3.10 -6.44
N GLU A 63 10.98 4.14 -6.46
CA GLU A 63 11.64 4.73 -7.63
C GLU A 63 12.77 3.85 -8.20
N SER A 64 13.33 2.99 -7.35
CA SER A 64 14.49 2.15 -7.67
C SER A 64 14.13 0.67 -7.74
N TYR A 65 13.08 0.23 -7.02
CA TYR A 65 12.62 -1.15 -7.07
C TYR A 65 12.05 -1.47 -8.45
N ARG A 66 12.71 -2.40 -9.15
CA ARG A 66 12.27 -2.95 -10.44
C ARG A 66 11.36 -4.13 -10.17
N LEU A 67 10.13 -4.04 -10.66
CA LEU A 67 9.13 -5.08 -10.51
C LEU A 67 9.57 -6.35 -11.24
N LYS A 68 9.16 -7.49 -10.70
CA LYS A 68 9.33 -8.81 -11.30
C LYS A 68 7.97 -9.39 -11.72
N PRO A 69 7.95 -10.36 -12.64
CA PRO A 69 6.73 -11.12 -12.91
C PRO A 69 6.15 -11.69 -11.61
N ASP A 70 4.83 -11.62 -11.48
CA ASP A 70 4.07 -12.14 -10.33
C ASP A 70 4.36 -11.45 -8.99
N ASP A 71 5.06 -10.31 -9.00
CA ASP A 71 5.18 -9.47 -7.80
C ASP A 71 3.81 -9.01 -7.31
N ARG A 72 3.63 -9.05 -5.98
CA ARG A 72 2.48 -8.49 -5.29
C ARG A 72 2.85 -7.13 -4.72
N LEU A 73 2.48 -6.08 -5.45
CA LEU A 73 2.68 -4.69 -5.06
C LEU A 73 1.58 -4.25 -4.09
N GLU A 74 1.98 -3.97 -2.85
CA GLU A 74 1.08 -3.67 -1.75
C GLU A 74 1.05 -2.16 -1.47
N ILE A 75 -0.15 -1.61 -1.28
CA ILE A 75 -0.39 -0.23 -0.87
C ILE A 75 -0.82 -0.22 0.60
N TYR A 76 -0.08 0.53 1.41
CA TYR A 76 -0.30 0.69 2.85
C TYR A 76 -0.67 2.13 3.19
N TYR A 77 -1.67 2.32 4.04
CA TYR A 77 -2.06 3.62 4.57
C TYR A 77 -1.63 3.80 6.02
N PRO A 78 -1.29 5.03 6.44
CA PRO A 78 -1.05 5.32 7.84
C PRO A 78 -2.31 5.10 8.68
N LEU A 79 -2.10 4.70 9.93
CA LEU A 79 -3.19 4.51 10.89
C LEU A 79 -3.85 5.87 11.20
N LYS A 80 -5.15 5.98 10.94
CA LYS A 80 -5.94 7.22 11.16
C LYS A 80 -6.09 7.61 12.63
N CYS A 81 -5.95 6.66 13.56
CA CYS A 81 -6.07 6.92 15.00
C CYS A 81 -4.76 6.64 15.72
N ASP A 82 -4.34 7.58 16.57
CA ASP A 82 -3.31 7.34 17.56
C ASP A 82 -3.79 6.24 18.53
N PRO A 83 -3.12 5.07 18.58
CA PRO A 83 -3.51 3.95 19.44
C PRO A 83 -3.68 4.35 20.92
N LYS A 84 -2.92 5.35 21.40
CA LYS A 84 -2.97 5.81 22.80
C LYS A 84 -4.28 6.52 23.13
N LYS A 85 -4.83 7.31 22.21
CA LYS A 85 -6.11 8.00 22.41
C LYS A 85 -7.26 7.00 22.44
N THR A 86 -7.27 6.02 21.54
CA THR A 86 -8.28 4.95 21.51
C THR A 86 -8.25 4.08 22.76
N ARG A 87 -7.05 3.77 23.29
CA ARG A 87 -6.89 3.02 24.55
C ARG A 87 -7.49 3.75 25.74
N LYS A 88 -7.30 5.07 25.83
CA LYS A 88 -7.83 5.90 26.93
C LYS A 88 -9.36 5.99 26.91
N VAL A 89 -9.98 6.13 25.73
CA VAL A 89 -11.45 6.17 25.59
C VAL A 89 -12.08 4.82 25.96
N LYS A 90 -11.48 3.70 25.54
CA LYS A 90 -11.97 2.35 25.91
C LYS A 90 -11.93 2.11 27.42
N ALA A 91 -10.86 2.56 28.10
CA ALA A 91 -10.74 2.41 29.55
C ALA A 91 -11.79 3.24 30.32
N LEU A 92 -12.09 4.47 29.88
CA LEU A 92 -13.14 5.29 30.51
C LEU A 92 -14.54 4.71 30.35
N ASN A 93 -14.87 4.15 29.18
CA ASN A 93 -16.19 3.59 28.93
C ASN A 93 -16.46 2.28 29.70
N GLN A 94 -15.42 1.55 30.13
CA GLN A 94 -15.56 0.34 30.96
C GLN A 94 -15.65 0.63 32.46
N ALA A 95 -15.27 1.83 32.92
CA ALA A 95 -15.36 2.22 34.32
C ALA A 95 -16.69 2.93 34.68
N SER A 96 -17.54 3.20 33.68
CA SER A 96 -18.78 3.97 33.82
C SER A 96 -20.05 3.14 33.60
N GLY A 97 -19.93 1.81 33.54
CA GLY A 97 -21.03 0.84 33.47
C GLY A 97 -20.93 -0.14 34.62
#